data_AF-A0A6N3X831-F1
#
_entry.id   AF-A0A6N3X831-F1
#
_cell.length_a   1.000
_cell.length_b   1.000
_cell.length_c   1.000
_cell.angle_alpha   90.00
_cell.angle_beta   90.00
_cell.angle_gamma   90.00
#
_symmetry.space_group_name_H-M   'P 1'
#
loop_
_entity.id
_entity.type
_entity.pdbx_description
1 polymer ?
#
loop_
_entity_poly.entity_id
_entity_poly.type
_entity_poly.pdbx_seq_one_letter_code
_entity_poly.pdbx_strand_id
1 'polypeptide(L)'
;GIGSGVSVDTDGGMAGDQTSLSFTTSNWQMEQAVMVRAAADDNAISETVTLSHSAAGGDYDSVSKELMVTVGDDDTASLVISPEAVTVLEAGSATYTVKLATEPTEGVTVTVSGMGSGSGVSVDTDAGTDG
;
A
#
# COMPACT_ATOMS: atom_id res chain seq x y z
N GLY A 1 -8.32 -2.44 4.93
CA GLY A 1 -7.84 -3.40 5.95
C GLY A 1 -6.47 -3.82 5.49
N ILE A 2 -5.46 -3.13 6.02
CA ILE A 2 -4.13 -2.95 5.43
C ILE A 2 -3.49 -4.27 4.98
N GLY A 3 -3.07 -4.31 3.72
CA GLY A 3 -2.61 -5.49 2.99
C GLY A 3 -1.18 -5.91 3.33
N SER A 4 -0.77 -5.83 4.60
CA SER A 4 0.60 -6.13 5.02
C SER A 4 0.88 -7.64 5.13
N GLY A 5 0.66 -8.38 4.05
CA GLY A 5 1.02 -9.79 3.96
C GLY A 5 2.49 -9.95 3.60
N VAL A 6 3.39 -9.96 4.60
CA VAL A 6 4.76 -10.46 4.38
C VAL A 6 4.76 -11.97 4.60
N SER A 7 5.18 -12.74 3.60
CA SER A 7 5.41 -14.18 3.70
C SER A 7 6.90 -14.50 3.62
N VAL A 8 7.29 -15.59 4.26
CA VAL A 8 8.67 -16.06 4.35
C VAL A 8 8.69 -17.52 3.96
N ASP A 9 9.63 -17.88 3.09
CA ASP A 9 9.85 -19.26 2.66
C ASP A 9 11.35 -19.61 2.74
N THR A 10 11.66 -20.57 3.61
CA THR A 10 13.02 -21.08 3.83
C THR A 10 13.38 -22.28 2.95
N ASP A 11 12.45 -22.83 2.17
CA ASP A 11 12.70 -23.94 1.25
C ASP A 11 11.85 -23.84 -0.03
N GLY A 12 12.38 -23.10 -1.01
CA GLY A 12 11.69 -22.92 -2.30
C GLY A 12 11.51 -24.18 -3.14
N GLY A 13 12.00 -25.35 -2.69
CA GLY A 13 11.77 -26.65 -3.32
C GLY A 13 10.58 -27.42 -2.76
N MET A 14 10.01 -27.00 -1.62
CA MET A 14 8.84 -27.60 -0.99
C MET A 14 7.59 -26.74 -1.17
N ALA A 15 6.41 -27.38 -1.05
CA ALA A 15 5.14 -26.68 -1.17
C ALA A 15 4.76 -26.00 0.15
N GLY A 16 4.36 -24.72 0.06
CA GLY A 16 3.96 -23.88 1.19
C GLY A 16 5.09 -22.95 1.65
N ASP A 17 4.78 -22.09 2.62
CA ASP A 17 5.77 -21.17 3.21
C ASP A 17 6.41 -21.84 4.43
N GLN A 18 7.73 -22.07 4.36
CA GLN A 18 8.48 -22.59 5.51
C GLN A 18 9.15 -21.45 6.27
N THR A 19 9.18 -21.54 7.60
CA THR A 19 9.72 -20.49 8.48
C THR A 19 10.88 -20.98 9.35
N SER A 20 11.53 -22.08 8.98
CA SER A 20 12.59 -22.69 9.78
C SER A 20 13.72 -23.23 8.94
N LEU A 21 14.95 -22.90 9.31
CA LEU A 21 16.17 -23.47 8.75
C LEU A 21 16.76 -24.49 9.73
N SER A 22 17.38 -25.55 9.19
CA SER A 22 18.07 -26.57 10.00
C SER A 22 19.56 -26.56 9.70
N PHE A 23 20.36 -26.32 10.75
CA PHE A 23 21.81 -26.41 10.70
C PHE A 23 22.29 -27.65 11.48
N THR A 24 23.33 -28.27 10.95
CA THR A 24 23.93 -29.52 11.41
C THR A 24 25.45 -29.38 11.37
N THR A 25 26.18 -30.31 11.96
CA THR A 25 27.65 -30.30 11.95
C THR A 25 28.26 -30.40 10.55
N SER A 26 27.50 -30.80 9.52
CA SER A 26 27.98 -30.89 8.13
C SER A 26 27.64 -29.66 7.28
N ASN A 27 26.64 -28.86 7.63
CA ASN A 27 26.20 -27.69 6.84
C ASN A 27 26.24 -26.36 7.61
N TRP A 28 26.73 -26.32 8.86
CA TRP A 28 26.75 -25.09 9.68
C TRP A 28 27.51 -23.91 9.05
N GLN A 29 28.47 -24.18 8.15
CA GLN A 29 29.23 -23.16 7.42
C GLN A 29 28.57 -22.74 6.11
N MET A 30 27.54 -23.46 5.67
CA MET A 30 26.85 -23.17 4.41
C MET A 30 25.74 -22.17 4.68
N GLU A 31 25.76 -21.06 3.97
CA GLU A 31 24.65 -20.11 3.98
C GLU A 31 23.40 -20.78 3.42
N GLN A 32 22.27 -20.60 4.10
CA GLN A 32 20.97 -21.05 3.65
C GLN A 32 20.11 -19.83 3.34
N ALA A 33 19.47 -19.85 2.17
CA ALA A 33 18.67 -18.73 1.70
C ALA A 33 17.28 -18.72 2.36
N VAL A 34 16.74 -17.51 2.55
CA VAL A 34 15.37 -17.28 2.98
C VAL A 34 14.74 -16.35 1.94
N MET A 35 13.66 -16.79 1.31
CA MET A 35 12.87 -15.97 0.40
C MET A 35 11.85 -15.16 1.20
N VAL A 36 11.75 -13.86 0.92
CA VAL A 36 10.78 -12.96 1.55
C VAL A 36 9.94 -12.33 0.46
N ARG A 37 8.62 -12.28 0.65
CA ARG A 37 7.67 -11.69 -0.31
C ARG A 37 6.75 -10.72 0.43
N ALA A 38 6.49 -9.57 -0.19
CA ALA A 38 5.45 -8.64 0.25
C ALA A 38 4.24 -8.73 -0.70
N ALA A 39 3.04 -8.59 -0.15
CA ALA A 39 1.83 -8.39 -0.94
C ALA A 39 1.77 -6.96 -1.47
N ALA A 40 1.16 -6.78 -2.65
CA ALA A 40 0.79 -5.46 -3.15
C ALA A 40 -0.50 -4.99 -2.46
N ASP A 41 -0.63 -3.69 -2.29
CA ASP A 41 -1.89 -3.04 -1.94
C ASP A 41 -2.09 -1.78 -2.81
N ASP A 42 -3.15 -1.00 -2.53
CA ASP A 42 -3.55 0.15 -3.35
C ASP A 42 -3.27 1.51 -2.66
N ASN A 43 -2.52 1.49 -1.54
CA ASN A 43 -2.20 2.70 -0.79
C ASN A 43 -0.91 3.34 -1.35
N ALA A 44 -0.33 4.38 -0.74
CA ALA A 44 0.86 5.05 -1.29
C ALA A 44 1.94 5.26 -0.20
N ILE A 45 2.05 4.30 0.72
CA ILE A 45 2.81 4.40 1.94
C ILE A 45 3.66 3.16 2.13
N SER A 46 4.97 3.36 2.20
CA SER A 46 5.89 2.28 2.55
C SER A 46 5.73 1.80 3.98
N GLU A 47 5.76 0.49 4.18
CA GLU A 47 5.73 -0.15 5.49
C GLU A 47 7.08 -0.72 5.93
N THR A 48 7.17 -1.02 7.23
CA THR A 48 8.30 -1.76 7.80
C THR A 48 7.80 -2.94 8.62
N VAL A 49 8.48 -4.08 8.48
CA VAL A 49 8.22 -5.30 9.23
C VAL A 49 9.53 -5.80 9.83
N THR A 50 9.50 -6.19 11.11
CA THR A 50 10.68 -6.79 11.77
C THR A 50 10.52 -8.30 11.83
N LEU A 51 11.41 -9.03 11.15
CA LEU A 51 11.50 -10.48 11.23
C LEU A 51 12.44 -10.89 12.37
N SER A 52 11.90 -11.61 13.35
CA SER A 52 12.66 -12.12 14.50
C SER A 52 13.14 -13.55 14.24
N HIS A 53 14.43 -13.78 14.47
CA HIS A 53 15.05 -15.10 14.38
C HIS A 53 15.51 -15.52 15.77
N SER A 54 15.12 -16.72 16.20
CA SER A 54 15.60 -17.35 17.43
C SER A 54 16.16 -18.72 17.11
N ALA A 55 17.38 -19.00 17.57
CA ALA A 55 17.98 -20.32 17.46
C ALA A 55 17.68 -21.15 18.71
N ALA A 56 17.78 -22.47 18.59
CA ALA A 56 17.58 -23.40 19.70
C ALA A 56 18.49 -24.63 19.55
N GLY A 57 18.88 -25.21 20.69
CA GLY A 57 19.78 -26.37 20.77
C GLY A 57 21.26 -26.04 20.56
N GLY A 58 22.14 -26.97 20.92
CA GLY A 58 23.59 -26.86 20.66
C GLY A 58 24.25 -25.61 21.27
N ASP A 59 23.75 -25.15 22.42
CA ASP A 59 24.14 -23.91 23.12
C ASP A 59 23.67 -22.58 22.46
N TYR A 60 22.74 -22.65 21.50
CA TYR A 60 22.19 -21.47 20.80
C TYR A 60 20.86 -20.95 21.36
N ASP A 61 20.33 -21.51 22.46
CA ASP A 61 18.99 -21.16 22.99
C ASP A 61 18.82 -19.67 23.37
N SER A 62 19.92 -18.95 23.59
CA SER A 62 19.91 -17.50 23.86
C SER A 62 20.29 -16.64 22.66
N VAL A 63 20.49 -17.24 21.49
CA VAL A 63 20.92 -16.53 20.28
C VAL A 63 19.69 -16.12 19.48
N SER A 64 19.54 -14.81 19.30
CA SER A 64 18.49 -14.23 18.48
C SER A 64 19.02 -13.07 17.64
N LYS A 65 18.32 -12.79 16.53
CA LYS A 65 18.62 -11.64 15.67
C LYS A 65 17.38 -11.13 14.96
N GLU A 66 17.29 -9.81 14.84
CA GLU A 66 16.23 -9.15 14.09
C GLU A 66 16.72 -8.74 12.70
N LEU A 67 15.82 -8.82 11.72
CA LEU A 67 15.97 -8.28 10.39
C LEU A 67 14.82 -7.31 10.13
N MET A 68 15.14 -6.04 9.91
CA MET A 68 14.16 -5.06 9.45
C MET A 68 13.99 -5.20 7.93
N VAL A 69 12.74 -5.36 7.50
CA VAL A 69 12.32 -5.39 6.10
C VAL A 69 11.53 -4.12 5.83
N THR A 70 11.91 -3.40 4.79
CA THR A 70 11.14 -2.27 4.26
C THR A 70 10.38 -2.73 3.04
N VAL A 71 9.06 -2.55 3.04
CA VAL A 71 8.21 -2.72 1.87
C VAL A 71 8.12 -1.35 1.21
N GLY A 72 8.79 -1.20 0.08
CA GLY A 72 8.67 0.00 -0.73
C GLY A 72 7.32 0.00 -1.41
N ASP A 73 6.72 1.18 -1.50
CA ASP A 73 5.44 1.40 -2.17
C ASP A 73 5.72 2.05 -3.55
N ASP A 74 5.04 1.56 -4.59
CA ASP A 74 5.19 2.03 -5.96
C ASP A 74 3.96 2.78 -6.50
N ASP A 75 3.01 3.09 -5.62
CA ASP A 75 1.81 3.86 -5.91
C ASP A 75 2.01 5.36 -5.65
N THR A 76 1.14 6.18 -6.25
CA THR A 76 1.22 7.64 -6.14
C THR A 76 -0.16 8.23 -5.92
N ALA A 77 -0.29 9.02 -4.85
CA ALA A 77 -1.53 9.71 -4.51
C ALA A 77 -2.02 10.59 -5.68
N SER A 78 -3.24 10.35 -6.14
CA SER A 78 -3.81 11.04 -7.30
C SER A 78 -5.35 11.10 -7.26
N LEU A 79 -5.92 11.95 -8.11
CA LEU A 79 -7.36 12.09 -8.35
C LEU A 79 -7.71 11.60 -9.74
N VAL A 80 -8.89 10.98 -9.86
CA VAL A 80 -9.50 10.68 -11.16
C VAL A 80 -10.76 11.54 -11.31
N ILE A 81 -10.82 12.29 -12.41
CA ILE A 81 -11.97 13.12 -12.79
C ILE A 81 -12.59 12.50 -14.04
N SER A 82 -13.93 12.33 -14.06
CA SER A 82 -14.62 11.75 -15.22
C SER A 82 -15.97 12.42 -15.48
N PRO A 83 -16.22 12.97 -16.70
CA PRO A 83 -15.24 13.15 -17.79
C PRO A 83 -14.18 14.21 -17.43
N GLU A 84 -13.01 14.18 -18.09
CA GLU A 84 -11.93 15.15 -17.87
C GLU A 84 -12.26 16.58 -18.33
N ALA A 85 -13.33 16.73 -19.11
CA ALA A 85 -13.87 18.02 -19.52
C ALA A 85 -15.40 17.95 -19.66
N VAL A 86 -16.05 19.06 -19.32
CA VAL A 86 -17.49 19.27 -19.53
C VAL A 86 -17.71 20.53 -20.35
N THR A 87 -18.77 20.56 -21.14
CA THR A 87 -19.24 21.77 -21.83
C THR A 87 -20.61 22.13 -21.28
N VAL A 88 -20.77 23.36 -20.81
CA VAL A 88 -22.02 23.88 -20.27
C VAL A 88 -22.46 25.06 -21.14
N LEU A 89 -23.69 25.00 -21.64
CA LEU A 89 -24.30 26.13 -22.36
C LEU A 89 -24.91 27.12 -21.34
N GLU A 90 -25.16 28.35 -21.77
CA GLU A 90 -25.84 29.34 -20.92
C GLU A 90 -27.17 28.78 -20.36
N ALA A 91 -27.39 28.96 -19.06
CA ALA A 91 -28.51 28.41 -18.30
C ALA A 91 -28.60 26.86 -18.27
N GLY A 92 -27.55 26.15 -18.69
CA GLY A 92 -27.43 24.70 -18.60
C GLY A 92 -26.64 24.22 -17.38
N SER A 93 -26.60 22.91 -17.19
CA SER A 93 -25.78 22.23 -16.19
C SER A 93 -25.12 20.99 -16.77
N ALA A 94 -24.00 20.58 -16.18
CA ALA A 94 -23.33 19.31 -16.46
C ALA A 94 -22.74 18.75 -15.18
N THR A 95 -22.57 17.43 -15.13
CA THR A 95 -21.99 16.74 -13.97
C THR A 95 -20.69 16.06 -14.36
N TYR A 96 -19.72 16.08 -13.45
CA TYR A 96 -18.55 15.22 -13.48
C TYR A 96 -18.40 14.54 -12.12
N THR A 97 -17.62 13.47 -12.10
CA THR A 97 -17.32 12.72 -10.88
C THR A 97 -15.85 12.90 -10.52
N VAL A 98 -15.56 12.82 -9.23
CA VAL A 98 -14.19 12.81 -8.69
C VAL A 98 -14.06 11.60 -7.78
N LYS A 99 -12.95 10.88 -7.89
CA LYS A 99 -12.55 9.86 -6.91
C LYS A 99 -11.05 9.95 -6.63
N LEU A 100 -10.63 9.40 -5.50
CA LEU A 100 -9.21 9.14 -5.24
C LEU A 100 -8.76 7.94 -6.10
N ALA A 101 -7.54 7.99 -6.62
CA ALA A 101 -6.94 6.91 -7.40
C ALA A 101 -6.30 5.83 -6.50
N THR A 102 -5.85 6.22 -5.31
CA THR A 102 -5.20 5.36 -4.30
C THR A 102 -5.96 5.39 -2.98
N GLU A 103 -5.81 4.37 -2.15
CA GLU A 103 -6.43 4.30 -0.81
C GLU A 103 -5.80 5.36 0.11
N PRO A 104 -6.58 6.30 0.69
CA PRO A 104 -6.06 7.25 1.65
C PRO A 104 -5.97 6.62 3.05
N THR A 105 -4.99 7.05 3.85
CA THR A 105 -4.88 6.62 5.26
C THR A 105 -5.63 7.49 6.25
N GLU A 106 -6.05 8.68 5.81
CA GLU A 106 -6.79 9.65 6.62
C GLU A 106 -7.88 10.30 5.75
N GLY A 107 -8.80 11.05 6.39
CA GLY A 107 -9.85 11.75 5.67
C GLY A 107 -9.30 12.77 4.65
N VAL A 108 -9.73 12.66 3.39
CA VAL A 108 -9.36 13.59 2.30
C VAL A 108 -10.51 14.55 2.02
N THR A 109 -10.21 15.85 2.00
CA THR A 109 -11.13 16.89 1.52
C THR A 109 -10.67 17.38 0.15
N VAL A 110 -11.56 17.30 -0.85
CA VAL A 110 -11.32 17.85 -2.19
C VAL A 110 -12.08 19.17 -2.31
N THR A 111 -11.35 20.27 -2.45
CA THR A 111 -11.94 21.61 -2.62
C THR A 111 -11.95 22.00 -4.10
N VAL A 112 -13.13 22.28 -4.65
CA VAL A 112 -13.24 22.86 -5.99
C VAL A 112 -13.04 24.38 -5.89
N SER A 113 -12.20 24.97 -6.74
CA SER A 113 -11.93 26.41 -6.75
C SER A 113 -11.69 26.90 -8.19
N GLY A 114 -11.56 28.22 -8.38
CA GLY A 114 -11.23 28.80 -9.68
C GLY A 114 -12.42 29.16 -10.56
N MET A 115 -13.65 29.27 -10.02
CA MET A 115 -14.82 29.68 -10.81
C MET A 115 -14.66 31.07 -11.46
N GLY A 116 -13.73 31.91 -10.99
CA GLY A 116 -13.44 33.21 -11.60
C GLY A 116 -14.56 34.23 -11.39
N SER A 117 -14.21 35.42 -10.92
CA SER A 117 -15.20 36.49 -10.75
C SER A 117 -15.76 36.90 -12.12
N GLY A 118 -17.06 36.66 -12.34
CA GLY A 118 -17.78 37.07 -13.56
C GLY A 118 -17.97 36.00 -14.63
N SER A 119 -17.58 34.74 -14.41
CA SER A 119 -17.83 33.64 -15.35
C SER A 119 -19.29 33.16 -15.39
N GLY A 120 -20.07 33.48 -14.35
CA GLY A 120 -21.41 32.92 -14.16
C GLY A 120 -21.42 31.43 -13.76
N VAL A 121 -20.26 30.82 -13.53
CA VAL A 121 -20.14 29.42 -13.13
C VAL A 121 -20.31 29.29 -11.62
N SER A 122 -21.21 28.41 -11.20
CA SER A 122 -21.34 27.94 -9.82
C SER A 122 -21.02 26.45 -9.78
N VAL A 123 -20.59 25.96 -8.62
CA VAL A 123 -20.34 24.55 -8.37
C VAL A 123 -21.16 24.16 -7.16
N ASP A 124 -21.91 23.07 -7.30
CA ASP A 124 -22.59 22.40 -6.22
C ASP A 124 -21.89 21.06 -5.97
N THR A 125 -21.52 20.82 -4.72
CA THR A 125 -20.85 19.57 -4.31
C THR A 125 -21.76 18.67 -3.49
N ASP A 126 -22.98 19.11 -3.23
CA ASP A 126 -24.00 18.34 -2.56
C ASP A 126 -25.02 17.89 -3.62
N ALA A 127 -25.39 16.61 -3.61
CA ALA A 127 -26.30 16.05 -4.61
C ALA A 127 -27.77 16.10 -4.16
N GLY A 128 -28.08 16.74 -3.03
CA GLY A 128 -29.36 16.61 -2.32
C GLY A 128 -30.10 17.92 -2.04
N THR A 129 -29.43 19.05 -2.18
CA THR A 129 -29.95 20.40 -1.98
C THR A 129 -29.22 21.36 -2.89
N ASP A 130 -29.94 22.09 -3.75
CA ASP A 130 -29.34 23.18 -4.51
C ASP A 130 -28.76 24.22 -3.51
N GLY A 131 -27.44 24.34 -3.40
CA GLY A 131 -26.81 25.20 -2.37
C GLY A 131 -25.31 25.41 -2.46
#